data_AF-A0A7Y5SQV7-F1
#
_entry.id   AF-A0A7Y5SQV7-F1
#
_cell.length_a   1.000
_cell.length_b   1.000
_cell.length_c   1.000
_cell.angle_alpha   90.00
_cell.angle_beta   90.00
_cell.angle_gamma   90.00
#
_symmetry.space_group_name_H-M   'P 1'
#
loop_
_entity.id
_entity.type
_entity.pdbx_description
1 polymer ?
#
loop_
_entity_poly.entity_id
_entity_poly.type
_entity_poly.pdbx_seq_one_letter_code
_entity_poly.pdbx_strand_id
1 'polypeptide(L)'
;ITTVLTVDFLRRYLNPAADGKRRRVRLIAVAIGLLTVAISFLLPWGGGNFFEMATRALDPFTGPLAGMFALAFFDRRSSGRSAGIAFVAGLAVGFFLAFGHHPLGIPPFSFYLIAPGAILATVATGLAVSRLVGDRVE
;
A
#
# COMPACT_ATOMS: atom_id res chain seq x y z
N ILE A 1 -9.15 -1.09 -11.91
CA ILE A 1 -7.89 -1.88 -12.07
C ILE A 1 -7.26 -1.62 -13.45
N THR A 2 -7.97 -1.85 -14.56
CA THR A 2 -7.43 -1.69 -15.94
C THR A 2 -6.87 -0.29 -16.26
N THR A 3 -7.53 0.78 -15.80
CA THR A 3 -7.06 2.16 -16.02
C THR A 3 -5.75 2.47 -15.30
N VAL A 4 -5.64 2.07 -14.02
CA VAL A 4 -4.42 2.23 -13.19
C VAL A 4 -3.24 1.51 -13.83
N LEU A 5 -3.43 0.25 -14.25
CA LEU A 5 -2.38 -0.51 -14.95
C LEU A 5 -1.95 0.13 -16.28
N THR A 6 -2.88 0.78 -16.98
CA THR A 6 -2.60 1.38 -18.29
C THR A 6 -1.90 2.73 -18.17
N VAL A 7 -2.37 3.58 -17.25
CA VAL A 7 -1.89 4.96 -17.10
C VAL A 7 -0.63 5.02 -16.24
N ASP A 8 -0.63 4.36 -15.08
CA ASP A 8 0.48 4.47 -14.12
C ASP A 8 1.66 3.57 -14.47
N PHE A 9 1.42 2.39 -15.03
CA PHE A 9 2.50 1.46 -15.41
C PHE A 9 2.80 1.51 -16.90
N LEU A 10 1.79 1.35 -17.75
CA LEU A 10 2.00 1.14 -19.18
C LEU A 10 2.39 2.42 -19.93
N ARG A 11 1.92 3.59 -19.49
CA ARG A 11 2.27 4.89 -20.10
C ARG A 11 3.52 5.51 -19.47
N ARG A 12 3.76 5.25 -18.18
CA ARG A 12 4.90 5.82 -17.43
C ARG A 12 6.21 5.05 -17.60
N TYR A 13 6.15 3.72 -17.75
CA TYR A 13 7.33 2.85 -17.85
C TYR A 13 7.52 2.15 -19.21
N LEU A 14 6.52 2.15 -20.11
CA LEU A 14 6.67 1.53 -21.44
C LEU A 14 6.46 2.54 -22.57
N ASN A 15 7.41 2.59 -23.49
CA ASN A 15 7.36 3.45 -24.67
C ASN A 15 6.18 3.01 -25.58
N PRO A 16 5.27 3.90 -26.02
CA PRO A 16 3.99 3.54 -26.66
C PRO A 16 4.08 2.82 -28.02
N ALA A 17 5.24 2.76 -28.66
CA ALA A 17 5.40 2.38 -30.07
C ALA A 17 5.73 0.90 -30.35
N ALA A 18 5.82 0.02 -29.34
CA ALA A 18 6.24 -1.36 -29.56
C ALA A 18 5.07 -2.35 -29.73
N ASP A 19 5.02 -3.05 -30.86
CA ASP A 19 4.05 -4.12 -31.22
C ASP A 19 3.95 -5.28 -30.20
N GLY A 20 4.87 -5.37 -29.23
CA GLY A 20 4.82 -6.31 -28.11
C GLY A 20 3.90 -5.91 -26.94
N LYS A 21 3.31 -4.71 -26.95
CA LYS A 21 2.54 -4.15 -25.82
C LYS A 21 1.30 -4.97 -25.47
N ARG A 22 0.53 -5.41 -26.48
CA ARG A 22 -0.69 -6.19 -26.27
C ARG A 22 -0.39 -7.57 -25.65
N ARG A 23 0.71 -8.21 -26.07
CA ARG A 23 1.18 -9.48 -25.50
C ARG A 23 1.66 -9.30 -24.05
N ARG A 24 2.41 -8.24 -23.74
CA ARG A 24 2.86 -7.92 -22.37
C ARG A 24 1.68 -7.65 -21.43
N VAL A 25 0.70 -6.85 -21.85
CA VAL A 25 -0.51 -6.58 -21.05
C VAL A 25 -1.28 -7.87 -20.78
N ARG A 26 -1.43 -8.73 -21.80
CA ARG A 26 -2.11 -10.03 -21.66
C ARG A 26 -1.36 -10.95 -20.70
N LEU A 27 -0.03 -10.99 -20.77
CA LEU A 27 0.83 -11.74 -19.83
C LEU A 27 0.68 -11.23 -18.39
N ILE A 28 0.69 -9.91 -18.18
CA ILE A 28 0.50 -9.31 -16.85
C ILE A 28 -0.90 -9.67 -16.32
N ALA A 29 -1.94 -9.57 -17.14
CA ALA A 29 -3.31 -9.92 -16.75
C ALA A 29 -3.44 -11.40 -16.35
N VAL A 30 -2.84 -12.31 -17.13
CA VAL A 30 -2.81 -13.74 -16.83
C VAL A 30 -2.02 -14.01 -15.54
N ALA A 31 -0.87 -13.36 -15.36
CA ALA A 31 -0.05 -13.52 -14.15
C ALA A 31 -0.79 -13.05 -12.89
N ILE A 32 -1.46 -11.89 -12.95
CA ILE A 32 -2.31 -11.41 -11.84
C ILE A 32 -3.44 -12.40 -11.56
N GLY A 33 -4.13 -12.89 -12.60
CA GLY A 33 -5.20 -13.88 -12.44
C GLY A 33 -4.73 -15.17 -11.79
N LEU A 34 -3.58 -15.69 -12.22
CA LEU A 34 -2.99 -16.91 -11.67
C LEU A 34 -2.53 -16.72 -10.22
N LEU A 35 -1.95 -15.55 -9.90
CA LEU A 35 -1.58 -15.18 -8.54
C LEU A 35 -2.81 -15.08 -7.63
N THR A 36 -3.91 -14.48 -8.10
CA THR A 36 -5.17 -14.43 -7.35
C THR A 36 -5.71 -15.85 -7.07
N VAL A 37 -5.70 -16.74 -8.06
CA VAL A 37 -6.11 -18.14 -7.87
C VAL A 37 -5.22 -18.84 -6.85
N ALA A 38 -3.90 -18.66 -6.93
CA ALA A 38 -2.96 -19.24 -5.98
C ALA A 38 -3.24 -18.75 -4.54
N ILE A 39 -3.44 -17.45 -4.35
CA ILE A 39 -3.76 -16.87 -3.03
C ILE A 39 -5.10 -17.42 -2.50
N SER A 40 -6.09 -17.64 -3.37
CA SER A 40 -7.38 -18.23 -2.96
C SER A 40 -7.23 -19.62 -2.34
N PHE A 41 -6.23 -20.41 -2.75
CA PHE A 41 -5.93 -21.71 -2.12
C PHE A 41 -5.30 -21.58 -0.73
N LEU A 42 -4.71 -20.43 -0.39
CA LEU A 42 -4.12 -20.16 0.92
C LEU A 42 -5.15 -19.58 1.91
N LEU A 43 -6.26 -18.99 1.43
CA LEU A 43 -7.32 -18.44 2.28
C LEU A 43 -7.85 -19.44 3.33
N PRO A 44 -8.09 -20.73 3.03
CA PRO A 44 -8.58 -21.68 4.04
C PRO A 44 -7.62 -21.89 5.22
N TRP A 45 -6.33 -21.56 5.08
CA TRP A 45 -5.32 -21.77 6.12
C TRP A 45 -5.11 -20.55 7.03
N GLY A 46 -5.65 -19.38 6.67
CA GLY A 46 -5.37 -18.12 7.38
C GLY A 46 -6.11 -17.92 8.70
N GLY A 47 -7.19 -18.67 8.96
CA GLY A 47 -8.09 -18.46 10.11
C GLY A 47 -8.85 -17.13 10.07
N GLY A 48 -10.08 -17.11 10.63
CA GLY A 48 -10.96 -15.94 10.57
C GLY A 48 -11.89 -15.93 9.36
N ASN A 49 -12.69 -14.87 9.23
CA ASN A 49 -13.66 -14.75 8.14
C ASN A 49 -13.01 -14.16 6.86
N PHE A 50 -13.60 -14.41 5.68
CA PHE A 50 -13.08 -13.89 4.40
C PHE A 50 -12.86 -12.38 4.39
N PHE A 51 -13.71 -11.64 5.10
CA PHE A 51 -13.63 -10.19 5.20
C PHE A 51 -12.40 -9.74 6.01
N GLU A 52 -12.09 -10.42 7.10
CA GLU A 52 -10.91 -10.19 7.93
C GLU A 52 -9.62 -10.46 7.15
N MET A 53 -9.59 -11.52 6.34
CA MET A 53 -8.44 -11.80 5.48
C MET A 53 -8.26 -10.72 4.40
N ALA A 54 -9.35 -10.29 3.77
CA ALA A 54 -9.32 -9.24 2.76
C ALA A 54 -8.83 -7.91 3.35
N THR A 55 -9.34 -7.52 4.52
CA THR A 55 -8.93 -6.30 5.23
C THR A 55 -7.46 -6.38 5.67
N ARG A 56 -7.02 -7.49 6.26
CA ARG A 56 -5.59 -7.69 6.61
C ARG A 56 -4.65 -7.64 5.41
N ALA A 57 -5.11 -8.04 4.22
CA ALA A 57 -4.32 -7.98 3.00
C ALA A 57 -4.30 -6.58 2.35
N LEU A 58 -5.42 -5.85 2.39
CA LEU A 58 -5.60 -4.59 1.65
C LEU A 58 -5.32 -3.34 2.52
N ASP A 59 -5.74 -3.35 3.77
CA ASP A 59 -5.66 -2.20 4.67
C ASP A 59 -4.24 -1.69 4.95
N PRO A 60 -3.20 -2.56 5.00
CA PRO A 60 -1.82 -2.10 5.08
C PRO A 60 -1.38 -1.24 3.90
N PHE A 61 -2.05 -1.33 2.74
CA PHE A 61 -1.75 -0.51 1.56
C PHE A 61 -2.66 0.71 1.46
N THR A 62 -3.96 0.55 1.70
CA THR A 62 -4.94 1.64 1.61
C THR A 62 -4.73 2.68 2.70
N GLY A 63 -4.35 2.26 3.91
CA GLY A 63 -4.09 3.14 5.04
C GLY A 63 -2.96 4.14 4.77
N PRO A 64 -1.75 3.70 4.40
CA PRO A 64 -0.65 4.62 4.09
C PRO A 64 -0.91 5.49 2.87
N LEU A 65 -1.63 4.98 1.87
CA LEU A 65 -2.03 5.78 0.71
C LEU A 65 -2.97 6.93 1.13
N ALA A 66 -3.97 6.64 1.95
CA ALA A 66 -4.85 7.65 2.54
C ALA A 66 -4.06 8.65 3.41
N GLY A 67 -3.10 8.16 4.20
CA GLY A 67 -2.21 9.00 5.01
C GLY A 67 -1.34 9.94 4.17
N MET A 68 -0.84 9.50 3.01
CA MET A 68 -0.11 10.37 2.08
C MET A 68 -1.01 11.47 1.49
N PHE A 69 -2.24 11.14 1.11
CA PHE A 69 -3.20 12.16 0.66
C PHE A 69 -3.52 13.16 1.76
N ALA A 70 -3.76 12.68 2.99
CA ALA A 70 -3.98 13.55 4.14
C ALA A 70 -2.77 14.47 4.37
N LEU A 71 -1.54 13.93 4.33
CA LEU A 71 -0.32 14.73 4.46
C LEU A 71 -0.23 15.81 3.38
N ALA A 72 -0.52 15.47 2.12
CA ALA A 72 -0.51 16.43 1.02
C ALA A 72 -1.57 17.54 1.16
N PHE A 73 -2.74 17.22 1.73
CA PHE A 73 -3.80 18.21 1.96
C PHE A 73 -3.55 19.11 3.17
N PHE A 74 -3.00 18.56 4.26
CA PHE A 74 -2.90 19.27 5.54
C PHE A 74 -1.52 19.86 5.83
N ASP A 75 -0.46 19.39 5.18
CA ASP A 75 0.89 19.89 5.39
C ASP A 75 1.46 20.59 4.15
N ARG A 76 1.57 21.92 4.24
CA ARG A 76 2.16 22.77 3.16
C ARG A 76 3.66 22.53 2.96
N ARG A 77 4.35 21.84 3.88
CA ARG A 77 5.78 21.52 3.81
C ARG A 77 6.03 20.07 3.40
N SER A 78 5.00 19.35 3.00
CA SER A 78 5.11 17.98 2.53
C SER A 78 5.86 17.92 1.19
N SER A 79 7.09 17.41 1.20
CA SER A 79 7.87 17.14 -0.01
C SER A 79 7.70 15.69 -0.48
N GLY A 80 8.07 15.40 -1.73
CA GLY A 80 8.02 14.03 -2.26
C GLY A 80 8.87 13.04 -1.44
N ARG A 81 9.96 13.51 -0.83
CA ARG A 81 10.81 12.71 0.07
C ARG A 81 10.10 12.40 1.39
N SER A 82 9.46 13.38 2.02
CA SER A 82 8.74 13.16 3.27
C SER A 82 7.54 12.23 3.07
N ALA A 83 6.81 12.36 1.96
CA ALA A 83 5.75 11.44 1.58
C ALA A 83 6.25 10.00 1.37
N GLY A 84 7.39 9.82 0.70
CA GLY A 84 8.00 8.50 0.49
C GLY A 84 8.40 7.81 1.80
N ILE A 85 9.06 8.53 2.71
CA ILE A 85 9.47 7.99 4.01
C ILE A 85 8.23 7.67 4.87
N ALA A 86 7.24 8.57 4.87
CA ALA A 86 5.97 8.38 5.56
C ALA A 86 5.23 7.13 5.08
N PHE A 87 5.20 6.89 3.77
CA PHE A 87 4.56 5.72 3.18
C PHE A 87 5.22 4.41 3.61
N VAL A 88 6.56 4.34 3.60
CA VAL A 88 7.29 3.16 4.05
C VAL A 88 7.06 2.89 5.53
N ALA A 89 7.05 3.93 6.37
CA ALA A 89 6.74 3.80 7.80
C ALA A 89 5.30 3.32 8.03
N GLY A 90 4.34 3.88 7.30
CA GLY A 90 2.95 3.46 7.33
C GLY A 90 2.76 2.00 6.91
N LEU A 91 3.44 1.57 5.84
CA LEU A 91 3.45 0.17 5.41
C LEU A 91 3.99 -0.74 6.50
N ALA A 92 5.13 -0.39 7.10
CA ALA A 92 5.73 -1.18 8.17
C ALA A 92 4.77 -1.36 9.35
N VAL A 93 4.12 -0.28 9.79
CA VAL A 93 3.12 -0.34 10.87
C VAL A 93 1.87 -1.13 10.46
N GLY A 94 1.36 -0.92 9.24
CA GLY A 94 0.21 -1.67 8.72
C GLY A 94 0.47 -3.17 8.65
N PHE A 95 1.64 -3.59 8.14
CA PHE A 95 2.04 -5.00 8.11
C PHE A 95 2.27 -5.57 9.52
N PHE A 96 2.83 -4.78 10.42
CA PHE A 96 2.99 -5.17 11.82
C PHE A 96 1.64 -5.40 12.50
N LEU A 97 0.66 -4.51 12.29
CA LEU A 97 -0.69 -4.68 12.86
C LEU A 97 -1.43 -5.87 12.22
N ALA A 98 -1.24 -6.10 10.92
CA ALA A 98 -1.90 -7.20 10.20
C ALA A 98 -1.32 -8.59 10.54
N PHE A 99 0.01 -8.71 10.66
CA PHE A 99 0.69 -10.02 10.75
C PHE A 99 1.65 -10.17 11.93
N GLY A 100 1.89 -9.12 12.73
CA GLY A 100 2.87 -9.11 13.82
C GLY A 100 2.58 -10.08 14.96
N HIS A 101 1.35 -10.59 15.08
CA HIS A 101 1.01 -11.63 16.04
C HIS A 101 1.72 -12.97 15.76
N HIS A 102 1.99 -13.29 14.50
CA HIS A 102 2.55 -14.60 14.12
C HIS A 102 4.05 -14.76 14.46
N PRO A 103 4.91 -13.73 14.28
CA PRO A 103 6.32 -13.84 14.69
C PRO A 103 6.61 -13.37 16.13
N LEU A 104 5.79 -12.50 16.75
CA LEU A 104 6.07 -11.97 18.10
C LEU A 104 5.29 -12.64 19.24
N GLY A 105 4.35 -13.54 18.94
CA GLY A 105 3.54 -14.22 19.98
C GLY A 105 2.61 -13.29 20.77
N ILE A 106 2.41 -12.06 20.28
CA ILE A 106 1.46 -11.09 20.84
C ILE A 106 0.04 -11.41 20.41
N PRO A 107 -0.99 -11.09 21.22
CA PRO A 107 -2.38 -11.33 20.85
C PRO A 107 -2.73 -10.60 19.54
N PRO A 108 -3.60 -11.18 18.70
CA PRO A 108 -3.95 -10.59 17.42
C PRO A 108 -4.61 -9.23 17.61
N PHE A 109 -4.08 -8.21 16.91
CA PHE A 109 -4.70 -6.90 16.86
C PHE A 109 -6.03 -6.97 16.10
N SER A 110 -6.96 -6.09 16.48
CA SER A 110 -8.22 -5.94 15.76
C SER A 110 -7.96 -5.46 14.34
N PHE A 111 -8.50 -6.16 13.34
CA PHE A 111 -8.30 -5.81 11.93
C PHE A 111 -8.82 -4.40 11.59
N TYR A 112 -9.80 -3.89 12.34
CA TYR A 112 -10.29 -2.51 12.21
C TYR A 112 -9.23 -1.44 12.51
N LEU A 113 -8.17 -1.77 13.25
CA LEU A 113 -7.10 -0.83 13.60
C LEU A 113 -5.99 -0.76 12.56
N ILE A 114 -5.97 -1.66 11.57
CA ILE A 114 -4.90 -1.73 10.58
C ILE A 114 -4.87 -0.45 9.75
N ALA A 115 -5.98 -0.10 9.09
CA ALA A 115 -6.05 1.10 8.27
C ALA A 115 -5.87 2.40 9.10
N PRO A 116 -6.59 2.63 10.21
CA PRO A 116 -6.39 3.82 11.04
C PRO A 116 -4.96 3.93 11.61
N GLY A 117 -4.40 2.81 12.09
CA GLY A 117 -3.04 2.77 12.62
C GLY A 117 -1.99 3.09 11.56
N ALA A 118 -2.16 2.55 10.35
CA ALA A 118 -1.28 2.84 9.23
C ALA A 118 -1.42 4.31 8.75
N ILE A 119 -2.64 4.87 8.71
CA ILE A 119 -2.88 6.29 8.42
C ILE A 119 -2.15 7.18 9.43
N LEU A 120 -2.36 6.92 10.72
CA LEU A 120 -1.75 7.70 11.80
C LEU A 120 -0.23 7.61 11.76
N ALA A 121 0.33 6.42 11.53
CA ALA A 121 1.76 6.23 11.38
C ALA A 121 2.32 7.01 10.19
N THR A 122 1.65 6.97 9.03
CA THR A 122 2.05 7.75 7.86
C THR A 122 1.99 9.24 8.13
N VAL A 123 0.88 9.75 8.67
CA VAL A 123 0.72 11.19 8.93
C VAL A 123 1.71 11.67 9.99
N ALA A 124 1.86 10.93 11.10
CA ALA A 124 2.79 11.29 12.17
C ALA A 124 4.25 11.29 11.67
N THR A 125 4.66 10.26 10.93
CA THR A 125 6.01 10.18 10.37
C THR A 125 6.22 11.26 9.31
N GLY A 126 5.23 11.49 8.44
CA GLY A 126 5.30 12.52 7.40
C GLY A 126 5.43 13.92 7.99
N LEU A 127 4.64 14.23 9.02
CA LEU A 127 4.74 15.50 9.74
C LEU A 127 6.06 15.64 10.49
N ALA A 128 6.57 14.57 11.11
CA ALA A 128 7.86 14.58 11.79
C ALA A 128 9.00 14.83 10.80
N VAL A 129 9.02 14.08 9.69
CA VAL A 129 10.05 14.22 8.64
C VAL A 129 9.95 15.58 7.97
N SER A 130 8.75 16.07 7.64
CA SER A 130 8.59 17.40 7.05
C SER A 130 9.09 18.52 7.97
N ARG A 131 8.83 18.42 9.28
CA ARG A 131 9.34 19.40 10.26
C ARG A 131 10.85 19.34 10.44
N LEU A 132 11.45 18.15 10.41
CA LEU A 132 12.89 17.96 10.59
C LEU A 132 13.69 18.31 9.33
N VAL A 133 13.17 17.97 8.15
CA VAL A 133 13.86 18.16 6.87
C VAL A 133 13.62 19.56 6.32
N GLY A 134 12.47 20.20 6.63
CA GLY A 134 12.25 21.61 6.31
C GLY A 134 12.35 21.93 4.81
N ASP A 135 12.05 20.98 3.92
CA ASP A 135 12.03 21.23 2.49
C ASP A 135 10.80 22.08 2.16
N ARG A 136 11.02 23.39 2.06
CA ARG A 136 10.07 24.29 1.42
C ARG A 136 9.89 23.80 0.00
N VAL A 137 8.65 23.53 -0.36
CA VAL A 137 8.24 23.38 -1.76
C VAL A 137 8.53 24.72 -2.44
N GLU A 138 9.62 24.78 -3.21
CA GLU A 138 9.79 25.80 -4.26
C GLU A 138 8.81 25.55 -5.40
#